data_AF-A0A5J4YVZ2-F1
#
_entry.id   AF-A0A5J4YVZ2-F1
#
_cell.length_a   1.000
_cell.length_b   1.000
_cell.length_c   1.000
_cell.angle_alpha   90.00
_cell.angle_beta   90.00
_cell.angle_gamma   90.00
#
_symmetry.space_group_name_H-M   'P 1'
#
loop_
_entity.id
_entity.type
_entity.pdbx_description
1 polymer ?
#
loop_
_entity_poly.entity_id
_entity_poly.type
_entity_poly.pdbx_seq_one_letter_code
_entity_poly.pdbx_strand_id
1 'polypeptide(L)'
;MAGGAAFVLTSSGFAGTRLRSAAVCGAQGKSRAHGVAVAMAYDMDGTGAGSLEPRGIKSSAVEKDSRCFKVTFVLPSQSRLYTFRELQNVYTTKMVPFSSWYAEQQRIQKMGGKILKVELVAGGQMRSVGNQ
;
A
#
# COMPACT_ATOMS: atom_id res chain seq x y z
N MET A 1 -50.71 -36.42 -29.06
CA MET A 1 -51.22 -35.19 -28.43
C MET A 1 -50.34 -34.94 -27.22
N ALA A 2 -49.27 -34.16 -27.35
CA ALA A 2 -49.23 -32.70 -27.28
C ALA A 2 -49.49 -32.17 -25.85
N GLY A 3 -48.51 -31.42 -25.33
CA GLY A 3 -48.57 -30.59 -24.12
C GLY A 3 -47.96 -31.26 -22.88
N GLY A 4 -46.92 -30.76 -22.20
CA GLY A 4 -46.42 -29.38 -22.10
C GLY A 4 -46.78 -28.80 -20.72
N ALA A 5 -45.78 -28.18 -20.06
CA ALA A 5 -45.83 -27.47 -18.77
C ALA A 5 -45.77 -28.34 -17.49
N ALA A 6 -45.03 -27.99 -16.42
CA ALA A 6 -44.02 -26.97 -16.19
C ALA A 6 -43.19 -27.44 -14.98
N PHE A 7 -41.86 -27.44 -15.10
CA PHE A 7 -40.98 -27.64 -13.96
C PHE A 7 -40.88 -26.30 -13.22
N VAL A 8 -41.57 -26.18 -12.07
CA VAL A 8 -41.49 -25.00 -11.21
C VAL A 8 -40.12 -25.03 -10.52
N LEU A 9 -39.17 -24.27 -11.08
CA LEU A 9 -37.95 -23.87 -10.39
C LEU A 9 -38.33 -22.87 -9.30
N THR A 10 -38.50 -23.33 -8.07
CA THR A 10 -38.43 -22.47 -6.89
C THR A 10 -37.00 -21.94 -6.75
N SER A 11 -36.80 -20.72 -7.26
CA SER A 11 -35.64 -19.89 -7.02
C SER A 11 -35.67 -19.34 -5.58
N SER A 12 -35.30 -20.17 -4.61
CA SER A 12 -34.95 -19.66 -3.28
C SER A 12 -33.59 -18.96 -3.39
N GLY A 13 -33.66 -17.64 -3.48
CA GLY A 13 -32.52 -16.74 -3.65
C GLY A 13 -31.42 -17.00 -2.64
N PHE A 14 -30.26 -17.39 -3.16
CA PHE A 14 -28.99 -17.30 -2.43
C PHE A 14 -28.71 -15.81 -2.25
N ALA A 15 -29.09 -15.27 -1.09
CA ALA A 15 -28.72 -13.93 -0.66
C ALA A 15 -27.20 -13.90 -0.53
N GLY A 16 -26.54 -13.58 -1.64
CA GLY A 16 -25.11 -13.32 -1.71
C GLY A 16 -24.83 -12.07 -0.90
N THR A 17 -24.55 -12.25 0.39
CA THR A 17 -23.94 -11.24 1.24
C THR A 17 -22.58 -10.94 0.64
N ARG A 18 -22.52 -9.94 -0.24
CA ARG A 18 -21.28 -9.31 -0.66
C ARG A 18 -20.68 -8.67 0.58
N LEU A 19 -19.90 -9.44 1.31
CA LEU A 19 -18.88 -8.92 2.20
C LEU A 19 -17.97 -8.05 1.32
N ARG A 20 -18.27 -6.75 1.29
CA ARG A 20 -17.32 -5.73 0.90
C ARG A 20 -16.16 -5.89 1.87
N SER A 21 -15.15 -6.64 1.46
CA SER A 21 -13.83 -6.57 2.06
C SER A 21 -13.34 -5.15 1.79
N ALA A 22 -13.65 -4.25 2.71
CA ALA A 22 -12.94 -3.00 2.81
C ALA A 22 -11.49 -3.38 3.08
N ALA A 23 -10.66 -3.27 2.04
CA ALA A 23 -9.22 -3.26 2.23
C ALA A 23 -8.92 -2.00 3.04
N VAL A 24 -9.07 -2.12 4.37
CA VAL A 24 -8.49 -1.19 5.33
C VAL A 24 -7.02 -1.15 4.96
N CYS A 25 -6.57 0.02 4.52
CA CYS A 25 -5.17 0.33 4.36
C CYS A 25 -4.60 0.34 5.78
N GLY A 26 -4.30 -0.86 6.29
CA GLY A 26 -3.84 -1.07 7.65
C GLY A 26 -2.57 -0.27 7.85
N ALA A 27 -2.60 0.61 8.84
CA ALA A 27 -1.43 1.29 9.34
C ALA A 27 -0.38 0.23 9.71
N GLN A 28 0.69 0.14 8.92
CA GLN A 28 1.86 -0.64 9.30
C GLN A 28 2.53 0.07 10.48
N GLY A 29 2.22 -0.41 11.69
CA GLY A 29 2.92 -0.03 12.90
C GLY A 29 4.40 -0.37 12.76
N LYS A 30 5.25 0.66 12.66
CA LYS A 30 6.69 0.55 12.77
C LYS A 30 7.02 0.29 14.24
N SER A 31 7.23 -0.97 14.62
CA SER A 31 7.84 -1.31 15.91
C SER A 31 9.32 -0.94 15.86
N ARG A 32 9.66 0.26 16.35
CA ARG A 32 11.04 0.68 16.58
C ARG A 32 11.23 0.88 18.08
N ALA A 33 11.80 -0.12 18.75
CA ALA A 33 12.28 0.01 20.11
C ALA A 33 13.61 0.77 20.08
N HIS A 34 13.61 2.03 20.53
CA HIS A 34 14.70 2.73 21.22
C HIS A 34 14.26 4.17 21.52
N GLY A 35 14.29 4.54 22.81
CA GLY A 35 14.16 5.92 23.29
C GLY A 35 12.75 6.49 23.30
N VAL A 36 12.29 6.97 24.45
CA VAL A 36 11.04 7.71 24.61
C VAL A 36 11.24 9.13 24.03
N ALA A 37 11.37 9.23 22.72
CA ALA A 37 11.07 10.46 22.00
C ALA A 37 9.57 10.42 21.72
N VAL A 38 8.85 11.47 22.12
CA VAL A 38 7.48 11.69 21.67
C VAL A 38 7.55 11.76 20.15
N ALA A 39 7.26 10.65 19.47
CA ALA A 39 7.28 10.57 18.02
C ALA A 39 6.21 11.53 17.53
N MET A 40 6.65 12.69 17.03
CA MET A 40 5.75 13.63 16.35
C MET A 40 5.00 12.84 15.27
N ALA A 41 3.70 13.08 15.16
CA ALA A 41 2.80 12.19 14.42
C ALA A 41 2.98 12.22 12.89
N TYR A 42 3.88 13.07 12.39
CA TYR A 42 4.21 13.27 10.98
C TYR A 42 5.73 13.48 10.80
N ASP A 43 6.22 13.12 9.60
CA ASP A 43 7.65 13.02 9.32
C ASP A 43 8.33 14.41 9.15
N MET A 44 7.60 15.44 8.69
CA MET A 44 8.14 16.80 8.48
C MET A 44 8.17 17.66 9.76
N ASP A 45 8.83 17.15 10.80
CA ASP A 45 9.00 17.75 12.14
C ASP A 45 10.17 18.75 12.29
N GLY A 46 10.90 19.04 11.21
CA GLY A 46 12.12 19.88 11.25
C GLY A 46 13.44 19.11 11.41
N THR A 47 13.40 17.80 11.64
CA THR A 47 14.58 16.92 11.67
C THR A 47 15.32 16.93 10.33
N GLY A 48 16.67 17.02 10.32
CA GLY A 48 17.41 17.27 9.09
C GLY A 48 18.93 17.15 9.22
N ALA A 49 19.68 18.01 8.54
CA ALA A 49 21.13 18.04 8.71
C ALA A 49 21.47 18.59 10.10
N GLY A 50 22.32 17.88 10.85
CA GLY A 50 22.75 18.29 12.19
C GLY A 50 21.75 17.94 13.31
N SER A 51 20.68 17.20 13.03
CA SER A 51 19.82 16.62 14.07
C SER A 51 20.45 15.37 14.68
N LEU A 52 20.00 15.02 15.89
CA LEU A 52 20.34 13.76 16.56
C LEU A 52 19.83 12.54 15.78
N GLU A 53 18.66 12.67 15.15
CA GLU A 53 18.07 11.59 14.36
C GLU A 53 18.85 11.34 13.06
N PRO A 54 19.05 10.06 12.66
CA PRO A 54 19.70 9.72 11.41
C PRO A 54 18.95 10.26 10.19
N ARG A 55 19.69 10.62 9.14
CA ARG A 55 19.09 11.05 7.87
C ARG A 55 18.28 9.91 7.24
N GLY A 56 16.98 10.09 7.21
CA GLY A 56 16.02 9.19 6.60
C GLY A 56 15.23 9.85 5.47
N ILE A 57 14.38 9.05 4.83
CA ILE A 57 13.41 9.56 3.88
C ILE A 57 12.22 10.12 4.64
N LYS A 58 11.94 11.41 4.39
CA LYS A 58 10.86 12.15 5.04
C LYS A 58 9.64 12.23 4.14
N SER A 59 8.49 11.80 4.65
CA SER A 59 7.20 11.86 3.96
C SER A 59 6.48 13.19 4.18
N SER A 60 5.81 13.71 3.15
CA SER A 60 4.94 14.90 3.26
C SER A 60 3.49 14.57 3.65
N ALA A 61 3.24 13.34 4.11
CA ALA A 61 1.94 12.95 4.64
C ALA A 61 1.61 13.73 5.91
N VAL A 62 0.31 14.02 6.10
CA VAL A 62 -0.21 14.48 7.39
C VAL A 62 -0.24 13.32 8.38
N GLU A 63 -0.45 13.60 9.67
CA GLU A 63 -0.79 12.54 10.63
C GLU A 63 -1.96 11.70 10.05
N LYS A 64 -1.96 10.37 10.25
CA LYS A 64 -3.04 9.45 9.85
C LYS A 64 -3.59 9.64 8.42
N ASP A 65 -2.74 9.98 7.46
CA ASP A 65 -3.14 10.23 6.07
C ASP A 65 -3.87 9.03 5.43
N SER A 66 -5.05 9.28 4.84
CA SER A 66 -5.92 8.27 4.24
C SER A 66 -5.70 8.05 2.73
N ARG A 67 -4.71 8.71 2.12
CA ARG A 67 -4.39 8.58 0.69
C ARG A 67 -3.61 7.30 0.39
N CYS A 68 -3.89 6.67 -0.75
CA CYS A 68 -3.13 5.50 -1.22
C CYS A 68 -2.97 5.45 -2.74
N PHE A 69 -1.83 4.89 -3.16
CA PHE A 69 -1.49 4.63 -4.55
C PHE A 69 -1.64 3.16 -4.88
N LYS A 70 -2.11 2.86 -6.09
CA LYS A 70 -1.97 1.53 -6.70
C LYS A 70 -0.73 1.57 -7.58
N VAL A 71 0.20 0.68 -7.31
CA VAL A 71 1.52 0.67 -7.95
C VAL A 71 1.80 -0.68 -8.54
N THR A 72 2.33 -0.67 -9.76
CA THR A 72 2.76 -1.85 -10.49
C THR A 72 4.23 -1.70 -10.83
N PHE A 73 5.05 -2.65 -10.37
CA PHE A 73 6.49 -2.62 -10.55
C PHE A 73 7.08 -4.03 -10.65
N VAL A 74 8.29 -4.10 -11.21
CA VAL A 74 9.11 -5.30 -11.27
C VAL A 74 10.35 -5.08 -10.41
N LEU A 75 10.63 -5.99 -9.48
CA LEU A 75 11.79 -5.92 -8.60
C LEU A 75 12.59 -7.23 -8.67
N PRO A 76 13.70 -7.28 -9.44
CA PRO A 76 14.52 -8.48 -9.54
C PRO A 76 15.28 -8.75 -8.23
N SER A 77 15.52 -10.03 -7.94
CA SER A 77 16.43 -10.40 -6.85
C SER A 77 17.87 -10.38 -7.32
N GLN A 78 18.62 -9.37 -6.89
CA GLN A 78 20.05 -9.22 -7.19
C GLN A 78 20.95 -10.17 -6.38
N SER A 79 20.40 -10.86 -5.37
CA SER A 79 21.17 -11.66 -4.42
C SER A 79 20.98 -13.17 -4.51
N ARG A 80 20.13 -13.63 -5.42
CA ARG A 80 19.75 -15.04 -5.48
C ARG A 80 20.92 -15.96 -5.80
N LEU A 81 21.86 -15.54 -6.65
CA LEU A 81 22.97 -16.38 -7.11
C LEU A 81 23.93 -16.82 -5.99
N TYR A 82 24.02 -16.06 -4.90
CA TYR A 82 24.91 -16.36 -3.77
C TYR A 82 24.17 -16.71 -2.48
N THR A 83 22.84 -16.55 -2.44
CA THR A 83 22.00 -16.93 -1.28
C THR A 83 21.23 -18.24 -1.49
N PHE A 84 21.13 -18.71 -2.73
CA PHE A 84 20.42 -19.95 -3.11
C PHE A 84 18.97 -20.04 -2.60
N ARG A 85 18.33 -18.89 -2.38
CA ARG A 85 16.91 -18.82 -2.00
C ARG A 85 16.00 -19.19 -3.17
N GLU A 86 14.80 -19.64 -2.82
CA GLU A 86 13.74 -19.98 -3.74
C GLU A 86 13.37 -18.80 -4.66
N LEU A 87 12.88 -19.09 -5.88
CA LEU A 87 12.43 -18.04 -6.78
C LEU A 87 11.11 -17.47 -6.29
N GLN A 88 11.07 -16.17 -6.06
CA GLN A 88 9.88 -15.44 -5.63
C GLN A 88 9.30 -14.63 -6.79
N ASN A 89 8.01 -14.28 -6.68
CA ASN A 89 7.35 -13.43 -7.65
C ASN A 89 7.94 -12.01 -7.64
N VAL A 90 8.51 -11.58 -8.77
CA VAL A 90 9.15 -10.26 -8.94
C VAL A 90 8.19 -9.20 -9.48
N TYR A 91 7.04 -9.60 -10.02
CA TYR A 91 6.03 -8.71 -10.58
C TYR A 91 4.94 -8.44 -9.54
N THR A 92 4.92 -7.23 -8.98
CA THR A 92 3.99 -6.87 -7.90
C THR A 92 3.05 -5.76 -8.33
N THR A 93 1.76 -5.95 -8.08
CA THR A 93 0.76 -4.87 -8.06
C THR A 93 0.14 -4.81 -6.68
N LYS A 94 0.33 -3.70 -5.97
CA LYS A 94 -0.18 -3.53 -4.60
C LYS A 94 -0.67 -2.11 -4.36
N MET A 95 -1.51 -1.95 -3.34
CA MET A 95 -1.87 -0.63 -2.80
C MET A 95 -0.83 -0.24 -1.74
N VAL A 96 -0.31 0.98 -1.83
CA VAL A 96 0.71 1.54 -0.93
C VAL A 96 0.20 2.86 -0.36
N PRO A 97 0.21 3.06 0.97
CA PRO A 97 -0.15 4.33 1.60
C PRO A 97 0.73 5.48 1.11
N PHE A 98 0.15 6.67 0.98
CA PHE A 98 0.86 7.90 0.59
C PHE A 98 2.06 8.18 1.51
N SER A 99 1.91 7.94 2.81
CA SER A 99 2.96 8.11 3.82
C SER A 99 4.22 7.30 3.51
N SER A 100 4.07 6.07 3.05
CA SER A 100 5.18 5.16 2.75
C SER A 100 5.68 5.21 1.31
N TRP A 101 4.91 5.82 0.39
CA TRP A 101 5.15 5.70 -1.04
C TRP A 101 6.51 6.26 -1.48
N TYR A 102 6.93 7.41 -0.93
CA TYR A 102 8.20 8.03 -1.31
C TYR A 102 9.41 7.15 -0.92
N ALA A 103 9.37 6.52 0.25
CA ALA A 103 10.39 5.57 0.67
C ALA A 103 10.37 4.29 -0.18
N GLU A 104 9.20 3.74 -0.48
CA GLU A 104 9.06 2.55 -1.32
C GLU A 104 9.53 2.80 -2.76
N GLN A 105 9.18 3.94 -3.35
CA GLN A 105 9.64 4.35 -4.67
C GLN A 105 11.16 4.40 -4.72
N GLN A 106 11.79 5.08 -3.74
CA GLN A 106 13.23 5.20 -3.71
C GLN A 106 13.92 3.83 -3.46
N ARG A 107 13.31 2.97 -2.63
CA ARG A 107 13.79 1.60 -2.41
C ARG A 107 13.76 0.79 -3.70
N ILE A 108 12.66 0.83 -4.46
CA ILE A 108 12.52 0.12 -5.73
C ILE A 108 13.59 0.59 -6.72
N GLN A 109 13.81 1.90 -6.84
CA GLN A 109 14.83 2.46 -7.73
C GLN A 109 16.25 2.04 -7.32
N LYS A 110 16.58 2.14 -6.03
CA LYS A 110 17.91 1.76 -5.50
C LYS A 110 18.22 0.27 -5.67
N MET A 111 17.20 -0.58 -5.58
CA MET A 111 17.31 -2.03 -5.76
C MET A 111 17.23 -2.46 -7.24
N GLY A 112 17.30 -1.52 -8.20
CA GLY A 112 17.28 -1.83 -9.64
C GLY A 112 15.93 -2.28 -10.19
N GLY A 113 14.84 -2.02 -9.47
CA GLY A 113 13.48 -2.31 -9.92
C GLY A 113 12.95 -1.25 -10.89
N LYS A 114 11.99 -1.64 -11.73
CA LYS A 114 11.32 -0.76 -12.70
C LYS A 114 9.87 -0.55 -12.30
N ILE A 115 9.48 0.72 -12.15
CA ILE A 115 8.10 1.12 -11.92
C ILE A 115 7.40 1.23 -13.27
N LEU A 116 6.30 0.50 -13.44
CA LEU A 116 5.55 0.46 -14.69
C LEU A 116 4.38 1.43 -14.67
N LYS A 117 3.66 1.49 -13.55
CA LYS A 117 2.45 2.32 -13.41
C LYS A 117 2.20 2.71 -11.97
N VAL A 118 1.73 3.94 -11.76
CA VAL A 118 1.36 4.51 -10.46
C VAL A 118 0.08 5.30 -10.65
N GLU A 119 -0.95 4.98 -9.87
CA GLU A 119 -2.24 5.67 -9.88
C GLU A 119 -2.64 6.02 -8.46
N LEU A 120 -3.16 7.22 -8.24
CA LEU A 120 -3.78 7.57 -6.96
C LEU A 120 -5.19 6.99 -6.94
N VAL A 121 -5.45 6.02 -6.06
CA VAL A 121 -6.75 5.32 -6.00
C VAL A 121 -7.64 5.82 -4.88
N ALA A 122 -7.06 6.39 -3.82
CA ALA A 122 -7.80 7.07 -2.77
C ALA A 122 -7.12 8.39 -2.43
N GLY A 123 -7.92 9.47 -2.37
CA GLY A 123 -7.45 10.82 -2.08
C GLY A 123 -7.87 11.86 -3.09
N GLY A 124 -7.97 13.11 -2.65
CA GLY A 124 -8.13 14.27 -3.52
C GLY A 124 -6.79 14.83 -3.98
N GLN A 125 -6.70 15.26 -5.24
CA GLN A 125 -5.56 16.01 -5.75
C GLN A 125 -5.63 17.47 -5.27
N MET A 126 -4.48 18.06 -4.91
CA MET A 126 -4.36 19.47 -4.51
C MET A 126 -5.34 19.93 -3.42
N ARG A 127 -5.74 19.02 -2.52
CA ARG A 127 -6.61 19.35 -1.38
C ARG A 127 -5.78 20.00 -0.27
N SER A 128 -6.28 21.11 0.28
CA SER A 128 -5.62 21.84 1.38
C SER A 128 -5.84 21.20 2.76
N VAL A 129 -7.06 20.73 3.06
CA VAL A 129 -7.44 20.11 4.35
C VAL A 129 -8.39 18.94 4.12
N GLY A 130 -8.38 17.93 4.99
CA GLY A 130 -9.21 16.72 4.87
C GLY A 130 -8.48 15.56 4.17
N ASN A 131 -7.21 15.38 4.51
CA ASN A 131 -6.36 14.26 4.07
C ASN A 131 -6.15 13.21 5.18
N GLN A 132 -6.64 13.48 6.38
CA GLN A 132 -6.72 12.55 7.52
C GLN A 132 -7.78 11.46 7.29
#